data_AF-A0A2W7QW33-F1
#
_entry.id   AF-A0A2W7QW33-F1
#
_cell.length_a   1.000
_cell.length_b   1.000
_cell.length_c   1.000
_cell.angle_alpha   90.00
_cell.angle_beta   90.00
_cell.angle_gamma   90.00
#
_symmetry.space_group_name_H-M   'P 1'
#
loop_
_entity.id
_entity.type
_entity.pdbx_description
1 polymer ?
#
loop_
_entity_poly.entity_id
_entity_poly.type
_entity_poly.pdbx_seq_one_letter_code
_entity_poly.pdbx_strand_id
1 'polypeptide(L)'
;MILQVTTGLKFNELIQTLKSQFPGYTVYSFDSIPQKSIIVRKSFMIGVQLSIGENKIMVEACAPNIFISALLGFLSAILPPYTNFETEISEFLKKKYN
;
A
#
# COMPACT_ATOMS: atom_id res chain seq x y z
N MET A 1 -8.53 0.41 3.18
CA MET A 1 -9.56 -0.20 2.29
C MET A 1 -9.27 -1.69 2.04
N ILE A 2 -10.29 -2.54 1.86
CA ILE A 2 -10.11 -3.96 1.44
C ILE A 2 -10.57 -4.12 0.00
N LEU A 3 -9.74 -4.72 -0.85
CA LEU A 3 -10.03 -5.02 -2.24
C LEU A 3 -10.11 -6.53 -2.43
N GLN A 4 -11.20 -7.01 -3.01
CA GLN A 4 -11.27 -8.37 -3.54
C GLN A 4 -10.51 -8.40 -4.86
N VAL A 5 -9.66 -9.40 -5.04
CA VAL A 5 -8.91 -9.58 -6.29
C VAL A 5 -9.25 -10.93 -6.90
N THR A 6 -9.16 -11.00 -8.23
CA THR A 6 -9.28 -12.27 -8.94
C THR A 6 -8.21 -13.24 -8.45
N THR A 7 -8.61 -14.49 -8.25
CA THR A 7 -7.75 -15.61 -7.86
C THR A 7 -6.55 -15.71 -8.80
N GLY A 8 -5.33 -15.77 -8.23
CA GLY A 8 -4.10 -16.02 -9.01
C GLY A 8 -3.14 -14.84 -9.18
N LEU A 9 -3.36 -13.72 -8.47
CA LEU A 9 -2.41 -12.60 -8.46
C LEU A 9 -1.03 -13.05 -7.93
N LYS A 10 -0.01 -13.03 -8.79
CA LYS A 10 1.36 -13.35 -8.36
C LYS A 10 1.99 -12.14 -7.68
N PHE A 11 2.50 -12.34 -6.47
CA PHE A 11 3.15 -11.31 -5.65
C PHE A 11 4.23 -10.51 -6.42
N ASN A 12 5.09 -11.19 -7.16
CA ASN A 12 6.16 -10.56 -7.94
C ASN A 12 5.61 -9.74 -9.12
N GLU A 13 4.55 -10.20 -9.77
CA GLU A 13 3.90 -9.45 -10.87
C GLU A 13 3.25 -8.17 -10.35
N LEU A 14 2.66 -8.21 -9.16
CA LEU A 14 2.13 -7.01 -8.49
C LEU A 14 3.24 -6.00 -8.17
N ILE A 15 4.38 -6.44 -7.64
CA ILE A 15 5.52 -5.54 -7.37
C ILE A 15 6.00 -4.86 -8.65
N GLN A 16 6.21 -5.63 -9.72
CA GLN A 16 6.66 -5.07 -11.01
C GLN A 16 5.62 -4.11 -11.58
N THR A 17 4.34 -4.46 -11.48
CA THR A 17 3.23 -3.60 -11.89
C THR A 17 3.22 -2.27 -11.15
N LEU A 18 3.39 -2.29 -9.82
CA LEU A 18 3.43 -1.07 -9.01
C LEU A 18 4.64 -0.20 -9.35
N LYS A 19 5.82 -0.81 -9.55
CA LYS A 19 7.03 -0.09 -9.98
C LYS A 19 6.86 0.57 -11.36
N SER A 20 6.21 -0.13 -12.28
CA SER A 20 5.95 0.39 -13.62
C SER A 20 4.89 1.49 -13.64
N GLN A 21 3.85 1.37 -12.82
CA GLN A 21 2.75 2.34 -12.78
C GLN A 21 3.16 3.64 -12.09
N PHE A 22 4.01 3.57 -11.07
CA PHE A 22 4.35 4.69 -10.21
C PHE A 22 5.86 5.01 -10.29
N PRO A 23 6.34 5.56 -11.43
CA PRO A 23 7.74 5.94 -11.57
C PRO A 23 8.09 7.03 -10.53
N GLY A 24 9.19 6.82 -9.81
CA GLY A 24 9.65 7.71 -8.74
C GLY A 24 9.16 7.34 -7.34
N TYR A 25 8.25 6.38 -7.19
CA TYR A 25 7.90 5.83 -5.87
C TYR A 25 8.83 4.68 -5.50
N THR A 26 9.10 4.50 -4.21
CA THR A 26 9.84 3.33 -3.72
C THR A 26 8.86 2.19 -3.46
N VAL A 27 9.04 1.05 -4.13
CA VAL A 27 8.22 -0.15 -3.91
C VAL A 27 9.10 -1.27 -3.36
N TYR A 28 8.77 -1.77 -2.18
CA TYR A 28 9.52 -2.86 -1.54
C TYR A 28 8.59 -3.82 -0.80
N SER A 29 8.98 -5.09 -0.79
CA SER A 29 8.27 -6.17 -0.11
C SER A 29 8.89 -6.49 1.23
N PHE A 30 8.08 -6.98 2.15
CA PHE A 30 8.51 -7.57 3.41
C PHE A 30 7.69 -8.82 3.66
N ASP A 31 8.38 -9.88 4.04
CA ASP A 31 7.78 -11.14 4.47
C ASP A 31 7.36 -10.99 5.93
N SER A 32 6.25 -10.30 6.17
CA SER A 32 5.59 -10.25 7.46
C SER A 32 4.79 -11.52 7.72
N ILE A 33 4.81 -12.04 8.95
CA ILE A 33 3.88 -13.06 9.40
C ILE A 33 2.62 -12.31 9.89
N PRO A 34 1.39 -12.66 9.46
CA PRO A 34 1.00 -13.88 8.74
C PRO A 34 0.90 -13.75 7.20
N GLN A 35 1.09 -12.56 6.62
CA GLN A 35 0.90 -12.31 5.19
C GLN A 35 2.01 -11.44 4.61
N LYS A 36 2.42 -11.76 3.38
CA LYS A 36 3.36 -10.93 2.63
C LYS A 36 2.76 -9.57 2.37
N SER A 37 3.58 -8.54 2.52
CA SER A 37 3.15 -7.17 2.34
C SER A 37 4.11 -6.39 1.45
N ILE A 38 3.59 -5.36 0.80
CA ILE A 38 4.32 -4.45 -0.08
C ILE A 38 4.08 -3.03 0.44
N ILE A 39 5.14 -2.23 0.62
CA ILE A 39 5.00 -0.79 0.81
C ILE A 39 5.24 -0.12 -0.53
N VAL A 40 4.29 0.73 -0.92
CA VAL A 40 4.46 1.74 -1.95
C VAL A 40 4.67 3.07 -1.24
N ARG A 41 5.87 3.63 -1.35
CA ARG A 41 6.27 4.87 -0.69
C ARG A 41 6.41 5.99 -1.73
N LYS A 42 5.54 7.00 -1.60
CA LYS A 42 5.59 8.23 -2.40
C LYS A 42 6.61 9.23 -1.85
N SER A 43 6.72 9.33 -0.53
CA SER A 43 7.68 10.22 0.13
C SER A 43 8.09 9.69 1.50
N PHE A 44 8.98 10.40 2.20
CA PHE A 44 9.42 10.04 3.55
C PHE A 44 8.26 9.93 4.56
N MET A 45 7.18 10.68 4.35
CA MET A 45 6.01 10.70 5.25
C MET A 45 4.80 9.97 4.67
N ILE A 46 4.73 9.74 3.36
CA ILE A 46 3.54 9.22 2.68
C ILE A 46 3.86 7.86 2.05
N GLY A 47 3.19 6.83 2.55
CA GLY A 47 3.23 5.47 2.01
C GLY A 47 1.90 4.75 2.15
N VAL A 48 1.79 3.63 1.47
CA VAL A 48 0.68 2.68 1.56
C VAL A 48 1.26 1.30 1.71
N GLN A 49 0.75 0.56 2.69
CA GLN A 49 0.99 -0.86 2.84
C GLN A 49 -0.11 -1.65 2.14
N LEU A 50 0.31 -2.64 1.36
CA LEU A 50 -0.54 -3.62 0.71
C LEU A 50 -0.29 -4.96 1.38
N SER A 51 -1.29 -5.51 2.05
CA SER A 51 -1.21 -6.85 2.64
C SER A 51 -1.98 -7.82 1.77
N ILE A 52 -1.31 -8.88 1.31
CA ILE A 52 -1.82 -9.78 0.29
C ILE A 52 -2.24 -11.10 0.94
N GLY A 53 -3.54 -11.36 0.90
CA GLY A 53 -4.13 -12.65 1.23
C GLY A 53 -4.53 -13.41 -0.04
N GLU A 54 -5.10 -14.61 0.13
CA GLU A 54 -5.42 -15.52 -0.98
C GLU A 54 -6.26 -14.88 -2.09
N ASN A 55 -7.31 -14.12 -1.72
CA ASN A 55 -8.24 -13.48 -2.67
C ASN A 55 -8.46 -11.99 -2.38
N LYS A 56 -7.62 -11.39 -1.54
CA LYS A 56 -7.81 -10.01 -1.11
C LYS A 56 -6.49 -9.26 -0.99
N ILE A 57 -6.53 -7.98 -1.35
CA ILE A 57 -5.49 -7.02 -1.04
C ILE A 57 -6.08 -6.04 -0.02
N MET A 58 -5.47 -5.97 1.16
CA MET A 58 -5.76 -4.90 2.11
C MET A 58 -4.81 -3.73 1.81
N VAL A 59 -5.37 -2.54 1.66
CA VAL A 59 -4.66 -1.31 1.36
C VAL A 59 -4.78 -0.41 2.59
N GLU A 60 -3.67 -0.06 3.21
CA GLU A 60 -3.65 0.75 4.43
C GLU A 60 -2.63 1.88 4.27
N ALA A 61 -3.04 3.12 4.54
CA ALA A 61 -2.08 4.21 4.60
C ALA A 61 -1.04 3.96 5.72
N CYS A 62 0.23 4.23 5.42
CA CYS A 62 1.35 3.98 6.34
C CYS A 62 2.32 5.17 6.32
N ALA A 63 2.85 5.54 7.49
CA ALA A 63 4.01 6.42 7.58
C ALA A 63 5.29 5.54 7.59
N PRO A 64 6.18 5.63 6.58
CA PRO A 64 7.34 4.76 6.45
C PRO A 64 8.43 4.92 7.52
N ASN A 65 8.31 5.88 8.45
CA ASN A 65 9.31 6.17 9.47
C ASN A 65 8.75 5.94 10.89
N ILE A 66 9.43 5.08 11.66
CA ILE A 66 9.10 4.67 13.03
C ILE A 66 9.09 5.86 14.00
N PHE A 67 9.90 6.90 13.77
CA PHE A 67 9.87 8.13 14.58
C PHE A 67 8.55 8.89 14.49
N ILE A 68 7.79 8.69 13.41
CA ILE A 68 6.48 9.31 13.16
C ILE A 68 5.34 8.40 13.67
N SER A 69 5.60 7.13 13.97
CA SER A 69 4.59 6.21 14.54
C SER A 69 4.08 6.65 15.91
N ALA A 70 4.91 7.31 16.72
CA ALA A 70 4.48 7.93 17.97
C ALA A 70 3.67 9.23 17.72
N LEU A 71 3.93 9.92 16.60
CA LEU A 71 3.20 11.11 16.17
C LEU A 71 1.89 10.74 15.45
N LEU A 72 1.73 9.50 14.97
CA LEU A 72 0.57 9.00 14.23
C LEU A 72 -0.72 8.98 15.06
N GLY A 73 -0.64 8.78 16.38
CA GLY A 73 -1.78 8.97 17.27
C GLY A 73 -2.28 10.43 17.30
N PHE A 74 -1.40 11.38 17.02
CA PHE A 74 -1.69 12.82 16.95
C PHE A 74 -2.05 13.27 15.52
N LEU A 75 -1.51 12.60 14.50
CA LEU A 75 -1.69 12.91 13.08
C LEU A 75 -2.90 12.21 12.44
N SER A 76 -3.39 11.10 13.00
CA SER A 76 -4.59 10.40 12.53
C SER A 76 -5.85 11.30 12.55
N ALA A 77 -5.84 12.37 13.35
CA ALA A 77 -6.91 13.34 13.41
C ALA A 77 -6.83 14.46 12.34
N ILE A 78 -5.72 14.62 11.59
CA ILE A 78 -5.42 15.89 10.89
C ILE A 78 -5.07 15.73 9.39
N LEU A 79 -4.86 14.53 8.84
CA LEU A 79 -4.10 14.41 7.59
C LEU A 79 -4.85 13.84 6.35
N PRO A 80 -5.42 14.72 5.48
CA PRO A 80 -5.98 14.35 4.18
C PRO A 80 -5.02 13.76 3.11
N PRO A 81 -3.69 14.01 3.10
CA PRO A 81 -2.83 13.47 2.02
C PRO A 81 -2.67 11.95 2.07
N TYR A 82 -2.85 11.34 3.24
CA TYR A 82 -2.77 9.88 3.40
C TYR A 82 -3.98 9.20 2.78
N THR A 83 -5.18 9.77 2.99
CA THR A 83 -6.44 9.31 2.40
C THR A 83 -6.42 9.42 0.87
N ASN A 84 -5.85 10.50 0.34
CA ASN A 84 -5.71 10.69 -1.10
C ASN A 84 -4.79 9.64 -1.73
N PHE A 85 -3.66 9.34 -1.07
CA PHE A 85 -2.72 8.36 -1.59
C PHE A 85 -3.24 6.92 -1.46
N GLU A 86 -3.91 6.59 -0.36
CA GLU A 86 -4.64 5.32 -0.23
C GLU A 86 -5.69 5.15 -1.33
N THR A 87 -6.41 6.22 -1.66
CA THR A 87 -7.43 6.24 -2.71
C THR A 87 -6.80 6.04 -4.09
N GLU A 88 -5.73 6.77 -4.42
CA GLU A 88 -4.97 6.63 -5.68
C GLU A 88 -4.52 5.18 -5.92
N ILE A 89 -3.92 4.54 -4.90
CA ILE A 89 -3.49 3.14 -4.98
C ILE A 89 -4.69 2.20 -5.09
N SER A 90 -5.75 2.45 -4.32
CA SER A 90 -6.94 1.60 -4.32
C SER A 90 -7.69 1.62 -5.66
N GLU A 91 -7.85 2.80 -6.27
CA GLU A 91 -8.49 2.95 -7.58
C GLU A 91 -7.69 2.26 -8.67
N PHE A 92 -6.36 2.40 -8.64
CA PHE A 92 -5.49 1.68 -9.57
C PHE A 92 -5.66 0.16 -9.45
N LEU A 93 -5.61 -0.38 -8.23
CA LEU A 93 -5.75 -1.82 -7.99
C LEU A 93 -7.14 -2.33 -8.39
N LYS A 94 -8.20 -1.57 -8.10
CA LYS A 94 -9.57 -1.88 -8.57
C LYS A 94 -9.62 -1.95 -10.09
N LYS A 95 -9.10 -0.94 -10.80
CA LYS A 95 -9.14 -0.91 -12.27
C LYS A 95 -8.37 -2.06 -12.92
N LYS A 96 -7.33 -2.56 -12.27
CA LYS A 96 -6.44 -3.57 -12.85
C LYS A 96 -6.81 -5.01 -12.50
N TYR A 97 -7.47 -5.25 -11.37
CA TYR A 97 -7.68 -6.59 -10.82
C TYR A 97 -9.13 -6.92 -10.43
N ASN A 98 -10.07 -6.02 -10.72
CA ASN A 98 -11.52 -6.23 -10.62
C ASN A 98 -12.15 -5.96 -11.99
#